data_AF-A0A9E3UWV3-F1
#
_entry.id   AF-A0A9E3UWV3-F1
#
_cell.length_a   1.000
_cell.length_b   1.000
_cell.length_c   1.000
_cell.angle_alpha   90.00
_cell.angle_beta   90.00
_cell.angle_gamma   90.00
#
_symmetry.space_group_name_H-M   'P 1'
#
loop_
_entity.id
_entity.type
_entity.pdbx_description
1 polymer ?
#
loop_
_entity_poly.entity_id
_entity_poly.type
_entity_poly.pdbx_seq_one_letter_code
_entity_poly.pdbx_strand_id
1 'polypeptide(L)' 'MPRPIGLILLPPYAPELNPVEHLGHYLRSRHWSHRMYRDYDELEAEAIRSLLHVCFI' A
#
# COMPACT_ATOMS: atom_id res chain seq x y z
N MET A 1 -18.83 -4.53 -21.06
CA MET A 1 -17.57 -4.23 -21.78
C MET A 1 -16.64 -3.48 -20.82
N PRO A 2 -15.39 -3.92 -20.59
CA PRO A 2 -14.45 -3.15 -19.77
C PRO A 2 -14.07 -1.85 -20.50
N ARG A 3 -13.82 -0.79 -19.73
CA ARG A 3 -13.42 0.51 -20.28
C ARG A 3 -11.93 0.45 -20.70
N PRO A 4 -11.50 1.16 -21.76
CA PRO A 4 -10.09 1.24 -22.09
C PRO A 4 -9.28 1.77 -20.90
N ILE A 5 -8.16 1.11 -20.59
CA ILE A 5 -7.25 1.54 -19.53
C ILE A 5 -6.36 2.65 -20.08
N GLY A 6 -6.41 3.83 -19.48
CA GLY A 6 -5.52 4.96 -19.79
C GLY A 6 -4.34 5.01 -18.83
N LEU A 7 -3.19 5.50 -19.31
CA LEU A 7 -2.04 5.80 -18.48
C LEU A 7 -2.17 7.21 -17.88
N ILE A 8 -1.76 7.35 -16.62
CA ILE A 8 -1.63 8.64 -15.94
C ILE A 8 -0.14 8.94 -15.83
N LEU A 9 0.28 10.11 -16.32
CA LEU A 9 1.65 10.57 -16.16
C LEU A 9 1.85 11.13 -14.75
N LEU A 10 2.78 10.56 -14.01
CA LEU A 10 3.22 11.08 -12.72
C LEU A 10 4.46 11.94 -12.93
N PRO A 11 4.47 13.22 -12.49
CA PRO A 11 5.66 14.05 -12.59
C PRO A 11 6.80 13.48 -11.72
N PRO A 12 8.06 13.69 -12.13
CA PRO A 12 9.20 13.20 -11.37
C PRO A 12 9.24 13.84 -9.98
N TYR A 13 9.63 13.06 -8.97
CA TYR A 13 9.79 13.50 -7.57
C TYR A 13 8.51 14.01 -6.88
N ALA A 14 7.33 13.58 -7.34
CA ALA A 14 6.04 13.91 -6.71
C ALA A 14 5.40 12.69 -6.00
N PRO A 15 6.00 12.16 -4.93
CA PRO A 15 5.44 11.03 -4.18
C PRO A 15 4.04 11.34 -3.62
N GLU A 16 3.75 12.61 -3.34
CA GLU A 16 2.45 13.10 -2.88
C GLU A 16 1.33 12.99 -3.92
N LEU A 17 1.67 12.78 -5.19
CA LEU A 17 0.68 12.53 -6.24
C LEU A 17 0.49 11.05 -6.53
N ASN A 18 1.34 10.17 -5.97
CA ASN A 18 1.22 8.74 -6.15
C ASN A 18 0.33 8.13 -5.06
N PRO A 19 -0.89 7.67 -5.37
CA PRO A 19 -1.79 7.08 -4.38
C PRO A 19 -1.20 5.82 -3.72
N VAL A 20 -0.32 5.10 -4.42
CA VAL A 20 0.35 3.92 -3.87
C VAL A 20 1.33 4.31 -2.76
N GLU A 21 2.08 5.40 -2.92
CA GLU A 21 3.00 5.89 -1.89
C GLU A 21 2.25 6.37 -0.66
N HIS A 22 1.16 7.13 -0.87
CA HIS A 22 0.27 7.55 0.21
C HIS A 22 -0.27 6.37 1.04
N LEU A 23 -0.77 5.33 0.37
CA LEU A 23 -1.24 4.12 1.05
C LEU A 23 -0.11 3.42 1.80
N GLY A 24 1.07 3.29 1.18
CA GLY A 24 2.25 2.69 1.81
C GLY A 24 2.68 3.43 3.07
N HIS A 25 2.67 4.76 3.07
CA HIS A 25 2.95 5.58 4.26
C HIS A 25 1.91 5.37 5.37
N TYR A 26 0.62 5.28 5.03
CA TYR A 26 -0.44 5.00 5.99
C TYR A 26 -0.25 3.62 6.65
N LEU A 27 -0.02 2.58 5.84
CA LEU A 27 0.18 1.21 6.33
C LEU A 27 1.41 1.11 7.22
N ARG A 28 2.53 1.72 6.82
CA ARG A 28 3.75 1.78 7.62
C ARG A 28 3.52 2.45 8.97
N SER A 29 2.87 3.61 9.00
CA SER A 29 2.67 4.36 10.25
C SER A 29 1.66 3.73 11.21
N ARG A 30 0.60 3.09 10.70
CA ARG A 30 -0.52 2.60 11.54
C ARG A 30 -0.53 1.10 11.80
N HIS A 31 -0.02 0.29 10.88
CA HIS A 31 -0.10 -1.16 10.97
C HIS A 31 1.26 -1.83 11.20
N TRP A 32 2.31 -1.34 10.54
CA TRP A 32 3.62 -2.02 10.54
C TRP A 32 4.67 -1.39 11.47
N SER A 33 4.39 -0.22 12.05
CA SER A 33 5.30 0.44 12.98
C SER A 33 5.46 -0.34 14.28
N HIS A 34 6.69 -0.45 14.77
CA HIS A 34 7.05 -1.10 16.05
C HIS A 34 6.63 -2.58 16.17
N ARG A 35 6.57 -3.31 15.04
CA ARG A 35 6.33 -4.76 15.03
C ARG A 35 7.58 -5.52 14.60
N MET A 36 7.80 -6.67 15.22
CA MET A 36 8.75 -7.67 14.74
C MET A 36 7.99 -8.85 14.18
N TYR A 37 8.47 -9.35 13.05
CA TYR A 37 7.93 -10.52 12.36
C TYR A 37 8.93 -11.66 12.53
N ARG A 38 8.44 -12.87 12.80
CA ARG A 38 9.26 -14.08 13.01
C ARG A 38 9.98 -14.48 11.73
N ASP A 39 9.29 -14.38 10.60
CA ASP A 39 9.74 -14.80 9.28
C ASP A 39 9.05 -13.96 8.20
N TYR A 40 9.39 -14.26 6.95
CA TYR A 40 8.83 -13.56 5.80
C TYR A 40 7.34 -13.84 5.61
N ASP A 41 6.89 -15.06 5.93
CA ASP A 41 5.49 -15.47 5.77
C ASP A 41 4.59 -14.66 6.71
N GLU A 42 5.04 -14.40 7.95
CA GLU A 42 4.31 -13.56 8.90
C GLU A 42 4.26 -12.08 8.44
N LEU A 43 5.34 -11.57 7.85
CA LEU A 43 5.39 -10.24 7.27
C LEU A 43 4.39 -10.11 6.10
N GLU A 44 4.41 -11.07 5.16
CA GLU A 44 3.52 -11.07 4.00
C GLU A 44 2.05 -11.18 4.44
N ALA A 45 1.74 -12.09 5.38
CA ALA A 45 0.40 -12.25 5.91
C ALA A 45 -0.13 -10.97 6.57
N GLU A 46 0.71 -10.24 7.33
CA GLU A 46 0.31 -8.95 7.89
C GLU A 46 0.15 -7.87 6.81
N ALA A 47 1.00 -7.86 5.78
CA ALA A 47 0.87 -6.92 4.68
C ALA A 47 -0.45 -7.11 3.92
N ILE A 48 -0.83 -8.35 3.62
CA ILE A 48 -2.12 -8.68 2.99
C ILE A 48 -3.27 -8.27 3.91
N ARG A 49 -3.22 -8.67 5.18
CA ARG A 49 -4.27 -8.39 6.16
C ARG A 49 -4.50 -6.89 6.32
N SER A 50 -3.45 -6.12 6.54
CA SER A 50 -3.57 -4.66 6.75
C SER A 50 -4.00 -3.95 5.47
N LEU A 51 -3.51 -4.37 4.30
CA LEU A 51 -3.96 -3.82 3.01
C LEU A 51 -5.44 -4.06 2.78
N LEU A 52 -5.93 -5.30 2.99
CA LEU A 52 -7.34 -5.63 2.83
C LEU A 52 -8.22 -4.87 3.83
N HIS A 53 -7.75 -4.73 5.08
CA HIS A 53 -8.44 -3.94 6.10
C HIS A 53 -8.58 -2.46 5.71
N VAL A 54 -7.58 -1.88 5.04
CA VAL A 54 -7.62 -0.44 4.68
C VAL A 54 -8.39 -0.21 3.36
N CYS A 55 -8.29 -1.11 2.39
CA CYS A 55 -8.87 -0.93 1.07
C CYS A 55 -10.30 -1.47 0.92
N PHE A 56 -10.74 -2.40 1.79
CA PHE A 56 -12.04 -3.08 1.67
C PHE A 56 -12.91 -2.98 2.94
N ILE A 57 -12.67 -1.96 3.76
CA ILE A 57 -13.58 -1.54 4.86
C ILE A 57 -14.19 -0.19 4.51
#